data_AF-A0A9W6ST87-F1
#
_entry.id   AF-A0A9W6ST87-F1
#
_cell.length_a   1.000
_cell.length_b   1.000
_cell.length_c   1.000
_cell.angle_alpha   90.00
_cell.angle_beta   90.00
_cell.angle_gamma   90.00
#
_symmetry.space_group_name_H-M   'P 1'
#
loop_
_entity.id
_entity.type
_entity.pdbx_description
1 polymer ?
#
loop_
_entity_poly.entity_id
_entity_poly.type
_entity_poly.pdbx_seq_one_letter_code
_entity_poly.pdbx_strand_id
1 'polypeptide(L)'
;MPSVFRSINGVQTEKYIAKMRGVQADLRGRAFEIKARAEAILAEHRHDGDAKIEIDKGWVDHYVILNDKRGQYAAKSIEWGRAAGSYIKVVNGEEIEVTYGAMEGLYVLTRASNLPKKKRPKVEVDPRGRPS
;
A
#
# COMPACT_ATOMS: atom_id res chain seq x y z
N MET A 1 -16.04 32.02 22.69
CA MET A 1 -15.70 31.07 21.60
C MET A 1 -14.19 30.93 21.55
N PRO A 2 -13.61 29.72 21.63
CA PRO A 2 -12.16 29.56 21.57
C PRO A 2 -11.68 29.85 20.13
N SER A 3 -10.77 30.80 19.99
CA SER A 3 -10.12 31.10 18.72
C SER A 3 -9.10 29.99 18.43
N VAL A 4 -9.45 29.04 17.56
CA VAL A 4 -8.48 28.10 17.03
C VAL A 4 -7.53 28.88 16.14
N PHE A 5 -6.26 29.00 16.55
CA PHE A 5 -5.23 29.57 15.70
C PHE A 5 -5.15 28.75 14.40
N ARG A 6 -5.56 29.36 13.28
CA ARG A 6 -5.57 28.70 11.96
C ARG A 6 -4.17 28.52 11.37
N SER A 7 -3.19 29.30 11.83
CA SER A 7 -1.81 29.22 11.36
C SER A 7 -0.81 29.60 12.44
N ILE A 8 0.38 28.99 12.35
CA ILE A 8 1.56 29.29 13.16
C ILE A 8 2.69 29.60 12.17
N ASN A 9 3.29 30.78 12.27
CA ASN A 9 4.37 31.24 11.38
C ASN A 9 4.03 31.11 9.87
N GLY A 10 2.79 31.42 9.48
CA GLY A 10 2.33 31.32 8.08
C GLY A 10 2.04 29.90 7.59
N VAL A 11 2.20 28.88 8.43
CA VAL A 11 1.88 27.47 8.12
C VAL A 11 0.56 27.09 8.79
N GLN A 12 -0.30 26.35 8.11
CA GLN A 12 -1.52 25.78 8.71
C GLN A 12 -1.15 24.98 9.96
N THR A 13 -1.87 25.19 11.06
CA THR A 13 -1.57 24.61 12.37
C THR A 13 -1.46 23.08 12.31
N GLU A 14 -2.30 22.43 11.50
CA GLU A 14 -2.27 20.99 11.26
C GLU A 14 -0.96 20.53 10.61
N LYS A 15 -0.48 21.26 9.59
CA LYS A 15 0.79 20.98 8.93
C LYS A 15 1.98 21.26 9.84
N TYR A 16 1.87 22.26 10.72
CA TYR A 16 2.90 22.55 11.71
C TYR A 16 3.02 21.39 12.71
N ILE A 17 1.88 20.93 13.26
CA ILE A 17 1.82 19.77 14.16
C ILE A 17 2.37 18.51 13.48
N ALA A 18 1.94 18.23 12.24
CA ALA A 18 2.39 17.06 11.49
C ALA A 18 3.91 17.03 11.28
N LYS A 19 4.56 18.20 11.20
CA LYS A 19 6.02 18.33 11.04
C LYS A 19 6.79 18.31 12.35
N MET A 20 6.12 18.35 13.51
CA MET A 20 6.80 18.32 14.80
C MET A 20 7.65 17.06 14.93
N ARG A 21 8.84 17.20 15.54
CA ARG A 21 9.81 16.11 15.67
C ARG A 21 9.21 14.88 16.36
N GLY A 22 8.40 15.08 17.40
CA GLY A 22 7.73 13.98 18.11
C GLY A 22 6.76 13.21 17.22
N VAL A 23 5.95 13.91 16.43
CA VAL A 23 5.02 13.29 15.49
C VAL A 23 5.76 12.51 14.40
N GLN A 24 6.79 13.11 13.81
CA GLN A 24 7.61 12.44 12.78
C GLN A 24 8.38 11.23 13.33
N ALA A 25 8.82 11.27 14.59
CA ALA A 25 9.46 10.14 15.25
C ALA A 25 8.47 8.99 15.49
N ASP A 26 7.24 9.28 15.94
CA ASP A 26 6.18 8.28 16.11
C ASP A 26 5.79 7.65 14.78
N LEU A 27 5.58 8.46 13.73
CA LEU A 27 5.27 7.97 12.38
C LEU A 27 6.37 7.04 11.85
N ARG A 28 7.64 7.40 12.04
CA ARG A 28 8.77 6.55 11.66
C ARG A 28 8.77 5.22 12.45
N GLY A 29 8.54 5.28 13.76
CA GLY A 29 8.46 4.09 14.61
C GLY A 29 7.37 3.12 14.14
N ARG A 30 6.18 3.65 13.89
CA ARG A 30 5.06 2.87 13.33
C ARG A 30 5.37 2.29 11.96
N ALA A 31 5.95 3.08 11.05
CA ALA A 31 6.33 2.60 9.72
C ALA A 31 7.36 1.46 9.80
N PHE A 32 8.32 1.56 10.73
CA PHE A 32 9.30 0.51 10.98
C PHE A 32 8.65 -0.78 11.52
N GLU A 33 7.74 -0.66 12.49
CA GLU A 33 7.00 -1.80 13.04
C GLU A 33 6.16 -2.52 11.98
N ILE A 34 5.43 -1.75 11.16
CA ILE A 34 4.64 -2.29 10.04
C ILE A 34 5.57 -2.96 9.02
N LYS A 35 6.71 -2.33 8.69
CA LYS A 35 7.70 -2.93 7.79
C LYS A 35 8.19 -4.27 8.31
N ALA A 36 8.62 -4.35 9.58
CA ALA A 36 9.13 -5.59 10.16
C ALA A 36 8.10 -6.73 10.11
N ARG A 37 6.83 -6.43 10.40
CA ARG A 37 5.72 -7.40 10.26
C ARG A 37 5.51 -7.83 8.82
N ALA A 38 5.49 -6.87 7.89
CA ALA A 38 5.30 -7.14 6.47
C ALA A 38 6.44 -8.00 5.90
N GLU A 39 7.69 -7.74 6.31
CA GLU A 39 8.84 -8.55 5.94
C GLU A 39 8.73 -9.98 6.47
N ALA A 40 8.27 -10.16 7.70
CA ALA A 40 8.02 -11.49 8.26
C ALA A 40 6.95 -12.27 7.46
N ILE A 41 5.79 -11.64 7.21
CA ILE A 41 4.72 -12.27 6.41
C ILE A 41 5.22 -12.63 5.01
N LEU A 42 5.99 -11.73 4.38
CA LEU A 42 6.54 -11.99 3.06
C LEU A 42 7.53 -13.16 3.12
N ALA A 43 8.43 -13.20 4.10
CA ALA A 43 9.40 -14.28 4.27
C ALA A 43 8.73 -15.65 4.48
N GLU A 44 7.63 -15.72 5.22
CA GLU A 44 6.86 -16.96 5.42
C GLU A 44 6.31 -17.56 4.13
N HIS A 45 6.01 -16.72 3.13
CA HIS A 45 5.39 -17.13 1.87
C HIS A 45 6.37 -17.08 0.68
N ARG A 46 7.61 -16.66 0.92
CA ARG A 46 8.61 -16.41 -0.12
C ARG A 46 9.53 -17.62 -0.24
N HIS A 47 9.21 -18.48 -1.21
CA HIS A 47 10.11 -19.55 -1.64
C HIS A 47 11.22 -19.02 -2.58
N ASP A 48 10.85 -18.07 -3.46
CA ASP A 48 11.71 -17.35 -4.40
C ASP A 48 11.02 -16.01 -4.77
N GLY A 49 11.77 -15.02 -5.27
CA GLY A 49 11.25 -13.75 -5.78
C GLY A 49 12.05 -12.51 -5.38
N ASP A 50 11.66 -11.36 -5.92
CA ASP A 50 12.33 -10.07 -5.74
C ASP A 50 11.48 -9.03 -4.98
N ALA A 51 10.26 -9.41 -4.56
CA ALA A 51 9.37 -8.56 -3.79
C ALA A 51 9.98 -8.18 -2.43
N LYS A 52 9.96 -6.90 -2.06
CA LYS A 52 10.51 -6.39 -0.80
C LYS A 52 9.63 -5.32 -0.19
N ILE A 53 9.84 -5.06 1.10
CA ILE A 53 9.17 -3.97 1.82
C ILE A 53 10.12 -2.78 1.94
N GLU A 54 9.65 -1.62 1.50
CA GLU A 54 10.37 -0.36 1.57
C GLU A 54 9.62 0.65 2.43
N ILE A 55 10.36 1.58 3.03
CA ILE A 55 9.78 2.76 3.66
C ILE A 55 10.19 3.96 2.81
N ASP A 56 9.20 4.77 2.45
CA ASP A 56 9.42 6.05 1.81
C ASP A 56 8.87 7.18 2.69
N LYS A 57 9.45 8.36 2.56
CA LYS A 57 9.07 9.54 3.34
C LYS A 57 8.56 10.63 2.41
N GLY A 58 7.30 11.00 2.61
CA GLY A 58 6.70 12.18 2.02
C GLY A 58 7.02 13.46 2.80
N TRP A 59 6.27 14.53 2.50
CA TRP A 59 6.49 15.81 3.18
C TRP A 59 6.11 15.77 4.66
N VAL A 60 5.06 15.03 5.00
CA VAL A 60 4.59 14.79 6.38
C VAL A 60 4.30 13.32 6.66
N ASP A 61 4.15 12.50 5.61
CA ASP A 61 3.74 11.11 5.71
C ASP A 61 4.93 10.14 5.63
N HIS A 62 4.74 8.93 6.17
CA HIS A 62 5.62 7.79 5.97
C HIS A 62 4.82 6.69 5.29
N TYR A 63 5.35 6.16 4.20
CA TYR A 63 4.72 5.12 3.39
C TYR A 63 5.45 3.81 3.62
N VAL A 64 4.68 2.72 3.79
CA VAL A 64 5.22 1.35 3.75
C VAL A 64 4.76 0.73 2.44
N ILE A 65 5.72 0.30 1.64
CA ILE A 65 5.51 -0.05 0.23
C ILE A 65 5.92 -1.50 0.01
N LEU A 66 5.01 -2.29 -0.55
CA LEU A 66 5.33 -3.59 -1.14
C LEU A 66 5.80 -3.35 -2.59
N ASN A 67 7.08 -3.61 -2.84
CA ASN A 67 7.73 -3.33 -4.11
C ASN A 67 8.23 -4.63 -4.76
N ASP A 68 7.69 -4.97 -5.94
CA ASP A 68 8.12 -6.10 -6.78
C ASP A 68 8.64 -5.63 -8.16
N LYS A 69 9.21 -4.43 -8.24
CA LYS A 69 9.72 -3.88 -9.52
C LYS A 69 10.89 -4.66 -10.11
N ARG A 70 11.67 -5.35 -9.27
CA ARG A 70 12.76 -6.22 -9.72
C ARG A 70 12.25 -7.60 -10.18
N GLY A 71 11.06 -7.98 -9.74
CA GLY A 71 10.39 -9.22 -10.13
C GLY A 71 9.42 -8.99 -11.29
N GLN A 72 8.20 -9.47 -11.14
CA GLN A 72 7.19 -9.46 -12.19
C GLN A 72 6.25 -8.26 -12.13
N TYR A 73 6.61 -7.21 -11.35
CA TYR A 73 5.71 -6.10 -11.02
C TYR A 73 4.39 -6.61 -10.41
N ALA A 74 4.45 -7.74 -9.69
CA ALA A 74 3.30 -8.48 -9.23
C ALA A 74 2.83 -8.07 -7.83
N ALA A 75 3.30 -6.94 -7.29
CA ALA A 75 2.96 -6.48 -5.94
C ALA A 75 1.44 -6.47 -5.68
N LYS A 76 0.64 -6.03 -6.65
CA LYS A 76 -0.83 -6.04 -6.54
C LYS A 76 -1.40 -7.46 -6.43
N SER A 77 -0.86 -8.39 -7.21
CA SER A 77 -1.27 -9.80 -7.21
C SER A 77 -0.81 -10.52 -5.94
N ILE A 78 0.37 -10.20 -5.41
CA ILE A 78 0.86 -10.72 -4.13
C ILE A 78 -0.06 -10.26 -2.99
N GLU A 79 -0.45 -9.00 -3.02
CA GLU A 79 -1.21 -8.37 -1.96
C GLU A 79 -2.67 -8.87 -2.00
N TRP A 80 -3.40 -8.73 -3.11
CA TRP A 80 -4.85 -9.05 -3.21
C TRP A 80 -5.19 -10.35 -3.92
N GLY A 81 -4.20 -11.07 -4.46
CA GLY A 81 -4.42 -12.28 -5.25
C GLY A 81 -4.67 -11.97 -6.73
N ARG A 82 -4.78 -13.04 -7.52
CA ARG A 82 -5.14 -12.99 -8.95
C ARG A 82 -5.91 -14.24 -9.37
N ALA A 83 -6.76 -14.10 -10.38
CA ALA A 83 -7.33 -15.25 -11.09
C ALA A 83 -6.29 -15.89 -12.02
N ALA A 84 -6.54 -17.13 -12.43
CA ALA A 84 -5.75 -17.78 -13.47
C ALA A 84 -5.97 -17.10 -14.83
N GLY A 85 -4.97 -17.17 -15.70
CA GLY A 85 -5.08 -16.63 -17.05
C GLY A 85 -3.88 -16.96 -17.91
N SER A 86 -3.87 -16.44 -19.13
CA SER A 86 -2.73 -16.53 -20.04
C SER A 86 -2.47 -15.18 -20.71
N TYR A 87 -1.25 -15.01 -21.21
CA TYR A 87 -0.89 -13.90 -22.08
C TYR A 87 0.13 -14.37 -23.11
N ILE A 88 0.11 -13.76 -24.29
CA ILE A 88 1.10 -14.04 -25.32
C ILE A 88 2.34 -13.19 -25.03
N LYS A 89 3.49 -13.85 -24.99
CA LYS A 89 4.81 -13.22 -24.85
C LYS A 89 5.63 -13.54 -26.10
N VAL A 90 6.10 -12.51 -26.78
CA VAL A 90 7.05 -12.69 -27.88
C VAL A 90 8.45 -12.88 -27.30
N VAL A 91 9.07 -14.01 -27.61
CA VAL A 91 10.47 -14.31 -27.25
C VAL A 91 11.20 -14.69 -28.52
N ASN A 92 12.25 -13.96 -28.89
CA ASN A 92 13.03 -14.20 -30.11
C ASN A 92 12.21 -14.20 -31.41
N GLY A 93 11.09 -13.46 -31.45
CA GLY A 93 10.21 -13.36 -32.62
C GLY A 93 9.12 -14.44 -32.69
N GLU A 94 9.09 -15.39 -31.75
CA GLU A 94 8.03 -16.39 -31.63
C GLU A 94 7.03 -15.99 -30.53
N GLU A 95 5.75 -16.12 -30.84
CA GLU A 95 4.66 -15.94 -29.88
C GLU A 95 4.51 -17.18 -29.00
N ILE A 96 4.76 -17.03 -27.71
CA ILE A 96 4.61 -18.10 -26.71
C ILE A 96 3.44 -17.72 -25.80
N GLU A 97 2.46 -18.62 -25.68
CA GLU A 97 1.41 -18.48 -24.68
C GLU A 97 1.96 -18.84 -23.29
N VAL A 98 1.99 -17.84 -22.40
CA VAL A 98 2.39 -18.02 -21.01
C VAL A 98 1.14 -18.08 -20.15
N THR A 99 0.89 -19.25 -19.58
CA THR A 99 -0.21 -19.48 -18.62
C THR A 99 0.27 -19.23 -17.19
N TYR A 100 -0.61 -18.71 -16.34
CA TYR A 100 -0.36 -18.54 -14.92
C TYR A 100 -1.57 -18.96 -14.09
N GLY A 101 -1.30 -19.60 -12.95
CA GLY A 101 -2.33 -20.07 -12.02
C GLY A 101 -2.97 -18.95 -11.20
N ALA A 102 -4.15 -19.25 -10.66
CA ALA A 102 -4.79 -18.42 -9.66
C ALA A 102 -3.96 -18.43 -8.37
N MET A 103 -3.98 -17.32 -7.64
CA MET A 103 -3.26 -17.16 -6.38
C MET A 103 -4.13 -16.37 -5.42
N GLU A 104 -4.26 -16.85 -4.18
CA GLU A 104 -4.87 -16.07 -3.10
C GLU A 104 -3.95 -14.93 -2.66
N GLY A 105 -4.55 -13.78 -2.32
CA GLY A 105 -3.80 -12.65 -1.80
C GLY A 105 -3.21 -12.94 -0.43
N LEU A 106 -1.96 -12.55 -0.21
CA LEU A 106 -1.29 -12.67 1.08
C LEU A 106 -1.73 -11.56 2.05
N TYR A 107 -2.27 -10.46 1.53
CA TYR A 107 -2.67 -9.29 2.30
C TYR A 107 -1.56 -8.78 3.23
N VAL A 108 -0.32 -8.74 2.73
CA VAL A 108 0.91 -8.45 3.49
C VAL A 108 0.80 -7.11 4.21
N LEU A 109 0.55 -6.01 3.48
CA LEU A 109 0.46 -4.67 4.06
C LEU A 109 -0.81 -4.54 4.91
N THR A 110 -1.91 -5.12 4.45
CA THR A 110 -3.18 -5.06 5.20
C THR A 110 -3.05 -5.69 6.57
N ARG A 111 -2.49 -6.91 6.65
CA ARG A 111 -2.25 -7.63 7.91
C ARG A 111 -1.18 -6.96 8.75
N ALA A 112 -0.06 -6.54 8.15
CA ALA A 112 1.04 -5.91 8.88
C ALA A 112 0.65 -4.57 9.52
N SER A 113 -0.23 -3.81 8.86
CA SER A 113 -0.62 -2.47 9.31
C SER A 113 -1.49 -2.47 10.57
N ASN A 114 -2.27 -3.54 10.82
CA ASN A 114 -3.30 -3.59 11.86
C ASN A 114 -4.20 -2.34 11.90
N LEU A 115 -4.33 -1.64 10.77
CA LEU A 115 -5.12 -0.42 10.71
C LEU A 115 -6.61 -0.79 10.69
N PRO A 116 -7.45 -0.05 11.42
CA PRO A 116 -8.89 -0.26 11.36
C PRO A 116 -9.34 -0.11 9.90
N LYS A 117 -10.16 -1.06 9.42
CA LYS A 117 -10.73 -0.99 8.07
C LYS A 117 -11.39 0.37 7.88
N LYS A 118 -10.92 1.17 6.91
CA LYS A 118 -11.54 2.45 6.58
C LYS A 118 -12.99 2.17 6.19
N LYS A 119 -13.94 2.61 7.02
CA LYS A 119 -15.37 2.58 6.69
C LYS A 119 -15.53 3.50 5.46
N ARG A 120 -15.77 2.90 4.29
CA ARG A 120 -16.18 3.66 3.12
C ARG A 120 -17.60 4.19 3.42
N PRO A 121 -17.91 5.47 3.13
CA PRO A 121 -19.29 5.92 3.18
C PRO A 121 -20.12 4.98 2.30
N LYS A 122 -21.31 4.58 2.78
CA LYS A 122 -22.26 3.86 1.93
C LYS A 122 -22.48 4.72 0.70
N VAL A 123 -22.13 4.20 -0.47
CA VAL A 123 -22.59 4.81 -1.72
C VAL A 123 -24.09 4.62 -1.70
N GLU A 124 -24.84 5.71 -1.50
CA GLU A 124 -26.26 5.69 -1.80
C GLU A 124 -26.39 5.48 -3.30
N VAL A 125 -26.76 4.26 -3.68
CA VAL A 125 -27.09 3.96 -5.06
C VAL A 125 -28.44 4.62 -5.29
N ASP A 126 -28.47 5.72 -6.04
CA ASP A 126 -29.73 6.24 -6.58
C ASP A 126 -30.39 5.08 -7.34
N PRO A 127 -31.66 4.72 -7.04
CA PRO A 127 -32.39 3.68 -7.76
C PRO A 127 -32.47 3.90 -9.28
N ARG A 128 -32.01 5.05 -9.79
CA ARG A 128 -31.96 5.40 -11.22
C ARG A 128 -30.58 5.28 -11.89
N GLY A 129 -29.54 4.79 -11.19
CA GLY A 129 -28.29 4.35 -11.81
C GLY A 129 -27.48 5.41 -12.56
N ARG A 130 -27.58 6.70 -12.20
CA ARG A 130 -26.67 7.73 -12.73
C ARG A 130 -25.54 8.02 -11.72
N PRO A 131 -24.28 8.06 -12.15
CA PRO A 131 -23.20 8.53 -11.30
C PRO A 131 -23.38 10.05 -11.06
N SER A 132 -23.37 10.43 -9.78
CA SER A 132 -23.24 11.81 -9.29
C SER A 132 -21.80 12.30 -9.39
#